data_AF-A0A1G1TE88-F1
#
_entry.id   AF-A0A1G1TE88-F1
#
_cell.length_a   1.000
_cell.length_b   1.000
_cell.length_c   1.000
_cell.angle_alpha   90.00
_cell.angle_beta   90.00
_cell.angle_gamma   90.00
#
_symmetry.space_group_name_H-M   'P 1'
#
loop_
_entity.id
_entity.type
_entity.pdbx_description
1 polymer ?
#
loop_
_entity_poly.entity_id
_entity_poly.type
_entity_poly.pdbx_seq_one_letter_code
_entity_poly.pdbx_strand_id
1 'polypeptide(L)'
;MNINTFLLIFNKNVFLCWWQLTLFLMATMLKSLGSLKSFFILSRVLTGIFLFAAFGSLCGLIGKTYDSATGSPEVRLVLYTTTPNLFSAAHDMNAGFEDGFAGRPHRPERGPLPGLRASAESFELAADPNTPLLRYREPNAWKRVALLYLGAADSYLSLSWVILISVGSWLLWGLLRDVTPETPFTRANAQRLVRLVLLVLLLSQAQHLAYLALRALVPAFHAPGVADTLNHYVRLNTDDSIPNPLLGVMLAVIAIVYRRGVELSQEVELVI
;
A
#
# COMPACT_ATOMS: atom_id res chain seq x y z
N MET A 1 8.34 21.33 20.60
CA MET A 1 8.33 20.12 19.76
C MET A 1 7.17 20.24 18.77
N ASN A 2 7.41 20.17 17.46
CA ASN A 2 6.38 20.39 16.44
C ASN A 2 5.41 19.18 16.41
N ILE A 3 4.10 19.42 16.34
CA ILE A 3 3.06 18.39 16.23
C ILE A 3 3.35 17.42 15.08
N ASN A 4 3.91 17.90 13.98
CA ASN A 4 4.31 17.08 12.85
C ASN A 4 5.48 16.14 13.18
N THR A 5 6.45 16.57 14.01
CA THR A 5 7.54 15.71 14.47
C THR A 5 7.07 14.70 15.50
N PHE A 6 6.14 15.08 16.39
CA PHE A 6 5.49 14.15 17.31
C PHE A 6 4.70 13.09 16.53
N LEU A 7 3.85 13.47 15.58
CA LEU A 7 3.08 12.52 14.75
C LEU A 7 3.96 11.59 13.89
N LEU A 8 5.12 12.04 13.40
CA LEU A 8 5.99 11.23 12.55
C LEU A 8 6.83 10.23 13.38
N ILE A 9 7.33 10.65 14.56
CA ILE A 9 7.99 9.76 15.53
C ILE A 9 6.98 8.81 16.17
N PHE A 10 5.78 9.30 16.48
CA PHE A 10 4.69 8.47 16.98
C PHE A 10 4.32 7.45 15.90
N ASN A 11 4.04 7.81 14.65
CA ASN A 11 3.55 6.85 13.64
C ASN A 11 4.58 5.76 13.25
N LYS A 12 5.87 6.08 13.05
CA LYS A 12 6.88 5.05 12.72
C LYS A 12 7.19 4.11 13.89
N ASN A 13 7.39 4.65 15.10
CA ASN A 13 7.71 3.83 16.27
C ASN A 13 6.48 3.13 16.84
N VAL A 14 5.28 3.72 16.72
CA VAL A 14 4.02 3.08 17.07
C VAL A 14 3.77 1.96 16.07
N PHE A 15 3.84 2.15 14.75
CA PHE A 15 3.66 1.03 13.82
C PHE A 15 4.65 -0.12 14.05
N LEU A 16 5.94 0.17 14.28
CA LEU A 16 6.95 -0.85 14.62
C LEU A 16 6.71 -1.51 15.98
N CYS A 17 6.36 -0.74 17.01
CA CYS A 17 6.07 -1.25 18.35
C CYS A 17 4.77 -2.06 18.34
N TRP A 18 3.76 -1.65 17.57
CA TRP A 18 2.52 -2.38 17.34
C TRP A 18 2.78 -3.67 16.57
N TRP A 19 3.59 -3.63 15.52
CA TRP A 19 3.98 -4.82 14.75
C TRP A 19 4.72 -5.83 15.63
N GLN A 20 5.69 -5.36 16.43
CA GLN A 20 6.42 -6.17 17.39
C GLN A 20 5.50 -6.71 18.49
N LEU A 21 4.54 -5.92 18.99
CA LEU A 21 3.54 -6.36 19.96
C LEU A 21 2.62 -7.44 19.36
N THR A 22 2.15 -7.28 18.11
CA THR A 22 1.37 -8.31 17.42
C THR A 22 2.16 -9.59 17.21
N LEU A 23 3.44 -9.50 16.80
CA LEU A 23 4.30 -10.67 16.65
C LEU A 23 4.59 -11.34 18.00
N PHE A 24 4.85 -10.55 19.05
CA PHE A 24 5.07 -11.05 20.40
C PHE A 24 3.82 -11.74 20.94
N LEU A 25 2.63 -11.15 20.79
CA LEU A 25 1.35 -11.72 21.16
C LEU A 25 1.03 -12.99 20.36
N MET A 26 1.29 -13.01 19.04
CA MET A 26 1.15 -14.22 18.23
C MET A 26 2.11 -15.31 18.70
N ALA A 27 3.38 -15.00 19.00
CA ALA A 27 4.39 -15.97 19.41
C ALA A 27 4.16 -16.53 20.81
N THR A 28 3.73 -15.71 21.78
CA THR A 28 3.35 -16.18 23.12
C THR A 28 2.10 -17.03 23.08
N MET A 29 1.15 -16.71 22.20
CA MET A 29 -0.12 -17.43 22.10
C MET A 29 -0.01 -18.69 21.22
N LEU A 30 0.92 -18.75 20.26
CA LEU A 30 1.25 -19.99 19.54
C LEU A 30 1.74 -21.09 20.48
N LYS A 31 2.33 -20.70 21.63
CA LYS A 31 2.73 -21.61 22.71
C LYS A 31 1.56 -21.99 23.64
N SER A 32 0.48 -21.21 23.64
CA SER A 32 -0.72 -21.37 24.48
C SER A 32 -1.89 -22.05 23.74
N LEU A 33 -1.60 -22.77 22.65
CA LEU A 33 -2.53 -23.26 21.62
C LEU A 33 -3.44 -24.43 22.09
N GLY A 34 -4.06 -24.28 23.26
CA GLY A 34 -5.00 -25.25 23.84
C GLY A 34 -6.48 -24.94 23.60
N SER A 35 -6.85 -23.74 23.11
CA SER A 35 -8.26 -23.41 22.90
C SER A 35 -8.50 -22.48 21.72
N LEU A 36 -9.27 -22.98 20.75
CA LEU A 36 -9.76 -22.27 19.56
C LEU A 36 -10.52 -20.99 19.92
N LYS A 37 -11.12 -20.93 21.13
CA LYS A 37 -11.81 -19.74 21.67
C LYS A 37 -10.84 -18.58 21.92
N SER A 38 -9.64 -18.85 22.45
CA SER A 38 -8.64 -17.82 22.73
C SER A 38 -8.15 -17.16 21.44
N PHE A 39 -8.01 -17.93 20.36
CA PHE A 39 -7.67 -17.41 19.04
C PHE A 39 -8.74 -16.46 18.49
N PHE A 40 -10.03 -16.82 18.58
CA PHE A 40 -11.11 -15.96 18.14
C PHE A 40 -11.20 -14.64 18.91
N ILE A 41 -11.05 -14.69 20.24
CA ILE A 41 -11.05 -13.49 21.09
C ILE A 41 -9.89 -12.58 20.69
N LEU A 42 -8.68 -13.13 20.53
CA LEU A 42 -7.51 -12.37 20.12
C LEU A 42 -7.71 -11.74 18.73
N SER A 43 -8.18 -12.52 17.76
CA SER A 43 -8.41 -12.03 16.40
C SER A 43 -9.41 -10.87 16.36
N ARG A 44 -10.48 -10.95 17.18
CA ARG A 44 -11.41 -9.83 17.39
C ARG A 44 -10.68 -8.62 17.97
N VAL A 45 -9.99 -8.76 19.11
CA VAL A 45 -9.27 -7.65 19.74
C VAL A 45 -8.31 -6.97 18.76
N LEU A 46 -7.51 -7.75 18.01
CA LEU A 46 -6.62 -7.24 16.97
C LEU A 46 -7.36 -6.48 15.89
N THR A 47 -8.50 -7.00 15.43
CA THR A 47 -9.29 -6.33 14.39
C THR A 47 -9.93 -5.02 14.90
N GLY A 48 -10.39 -4.99 16.15
CA GLY A 48 -10.88 -3.76 16.79
C GLY A 48 -9.80 -2.69 16.91
N ILE A 49 -8.58 -3.11 17.25
CA ILE A 49 -7.39 -2.25 17.25
C ILE A 49 -7.12 -1.68 15.85
N PHE A 50 -7.17 -2.51 14.80
CA PHE A 50 -6.97 -2.02 13.43
C PHE A 50 -8.02 -0.99 13.01
N LEU A 51 -9.29 -1.17 13.42
CA LEU A 51 -10.34 -0.17 13.19
C LEU A 51 -10.04 1.17 13.88
N PHE A 52 -9.54 1.13 15.11
CA PHE A 52 -9.12 2.35 15.82
C PHE A 52 -7.92 3.01 15.14
N ALA A 53 -6.95 2.24 14.68
CA ALA A 53 -5.82 2.73 13.90
C ALA A 53 -6.31 3.38 12.59
N ALA A 54 -7.24 2.75 11.87
CA ALA A 54 -7.86 3.30 10.66
C ALA A 54 -8.50 4.68 10.91
N PHE A 55 -9.22 4.83 12.03
CA PHE A 55 -9.79 6.12 12.43
C PHE A 55 -8.71 7.18 12.67
N GLY A 56 -7.65 6.84 13.42
CA GLY A 56 -6.51 7.74 13.63
C GLY A 56 -5.83 8.14 12.32
N SER A 57 -5.67 7.20 11.40
CA SER A 57 -5.09 7.44 10.07
C SER A 57 -5.99 8.29 9.18
N LEU A 58 -7.31 8.15 9.27
CA LEU A 58 -8.27 9.01 8.58
C LEU A 58 -8.14 10.46 9.07
N CYS A 59 -8.13 10.67 10.39
CA CYS A 59 -7.89 12.00 10.98
C CYS A 59 -6.54 12.58 10.56
N GLY A 60 -5.49 11.75 10.55
CA GLY A 60 -4.17 12.14 10.06
C GLY A 60 -4.16 12.53 8.58
N LEU A 61 -4.90 11.80 7.73
CA LEU A 61 -5.03 12.10 6.30
C LEU A 61 -5.77 13.43 6.09
N ILE A 62 -6.81 13.72 6.87
CA ILE A 62 -7.52 15.01 6.85
C ILE A 62 -6.56 16.15 7.22
N GLY A 63 -5.78 15.99 8.29
CA GLY A 63 -4.76 16.96 8.70
C GLY A 63 -3.72 17.19 7.59
N LYS A 64 -3.20 16.12 6.99
CA LYS A 64 -2.27 16.20 5.85
C LYS A 64 -2.89 16.83 4.61
N THR A 65 -4.18 16.63 4.38
CA THR A 65 -4.90 17.27 3.29
C THR A 65 -4.97 18.78 3.50
N TYR A 66 -5.26 19.22 4.72
CA TYR A 66 -5.23 20.63 5.10
C TYR A 66 -3.83 21.23 4.94
N ASP A 67 -2.79 20.55 5.45
CA ASP A 67 -1.39 20.98 5.31
C ASP A 67 -0.96 21.06 3.84
N SER A 68 -1.38 20.10 3.01
CA SER A 68 -1.09 20.08 1.57
C SER A 68 -1.79 21.22 0.84
N ALA A 69 -3.03 21.53 1.22
CA ALA A 69 -3.80 22.61 0.60
C ALA A 69 -3.29 24.01 0.99
N THR A 70 -2.92 24.21 2.26
CA THR A 70 -2.63 25.55 2.83
C THR A 70 -1.15 25.82 3.14
N GLY A 71 -0.34 24.77 3.23
CA GLY A 71 1.06 24.85 3.63
C GLY A 71 2.03 25.20 2.51
N SER A 72 3.30 24.89 2.74
CA SER A 72 4.38 25.12 1.76
C SER A 72 4.08 24.44 0.42
N PRO A 73 4.36 25.08 -0.72
CA PRO A 73 4.17 24.48 -2.04
C PRO A 73 5.20 23.38 -2.36
N GLU A 74 6.11 23.05 -1.45
CA GLU A 74 7.08 21.98 -1.61
C GLU A 74 6.41 20.60 -1.50
N VAL A 75 6.55 19.79 -2.56
CA VAL A 75 6.16 18.39 -2.58
C VAL A 75 7.41 17.54 -2.67
N ARG A 76 7.50 16.52 -1.81
CA ARG A 76 8.59 15.56 -1.79
C ARG A 76 8.08 14.24 -2.34
N LEU A 77 8.71 13.75 -3.40
CA LEU A 77 8.39 12.47 -4.03
C LEU A 77 9.55 11.51 -3.79
N VAL A 78 9.26 10.30 -3.31
CA VAL A 78 10.28 9.27 -3.11
C VAL A 78 10.60 8.62 -4.45
N LEU A 79 11.89 8.49 -4.79
CA LEU A 79 12.30 7.81 -6.01
C LEU A 79 12.77 6.39 -5.72
N TYR A 80 12.39 5.47 -6.60
CA TYR A 80 12.94 4.14 -6.72
C TYR A 80 14.14 4.20 -7.67
N THR A 81 15.33 3.87 -7.17
CA THR A 81 16.58 4.17 -7.87
C THR A 81 16.98 3.16 -8.93
N THR A 82 16.36 1.99 -8.92
CA THR A 82 16.84 0.84 -9.70
C THR A 82 15.91 0.47 -10.86
N THR A 83 14.59 0.67 -10.76
CA THR A 83 13.62 0.35 -11.83
C THR A 83 12.50 1.39 -11.98
N PRO A 84 11.99 1.60 -13.22
CA PRO A 84 10.81 2.42 -13.43
C PRO A 84 9.52 1.69 -13.00
N ASN A 85 8.50 2.48 -12.65
CA ASN A 85 7.18 2.03 -12.23
C ASN A 85 6.35 1.43 -13.38
N LEU A 86 5.29 0.68 -13.03
CA LEU A 86 4.31 0.00 -13.91
C LEU A 86 4.82 -1.09 -14.86
N PHE A 87 6.06 -1.02 -15.34
CA PHE A 87 6.55 -1.89 -16.42
C PHE A 87 8.01 -2.28 -16.27
N SER A 88 8.54 -2.51 -15.06
CA SER A 88 9.96 -2.83 -14.88
C SER A 88 10.42 -3.98 -15.79
N ALA A 89 9.71 -5.11 -15.79
CA ALA A 89 10.06 -6.26 -16.62
C ALA A 89 9.95 -6.00 -18.14
N ALA A 90 8.88 -5.34 -18.60
CA ALA A 90 8.70 -5.06 -20.02
C ALA A 90 9.66 -3.97 -20.51
N HIS A 91 9.95 -2.98 -19.67
CA HIS A 91 10.95 -1.95 -19.90
C HIS A 91 12.36 -2.55 -19.92
N ASP A 92 12.68 -3.46 -19.00
CA ASP A 92 14.00 -4.10 -18.96
C ASP A 92 14.18 -5.07 -20.12
N MET A 93 13.10 -5.76 -20.55
CA MET A 93 13.10 -6.54 -21.79
C MET A 93 13.28 -5.66 -23.04
N ASN A 94 12.55 -4.55 -23.16
CA ASN A 94 12.64 -3.67 -24.33
C ASN A 94 13.99 -2.93 -24.39
N ALA A 95 14.49 -2.48 -23.24
CA ALA A 95 15.82 -1.87 -23.14
C ALA A 95 16.94 -2.86 -23.46
N GLY A 96 16.84 -4.09 -22.94
CA GLY A 96 17.79 -5.16 -23.28
C GLY A 96 17.76 -5.52 -24.76
N PHE A 97 16.57 -5.51 -25.37
CA PHE A 97 16.41 -5.73 -26.81
C PHE A 97 17.01 -4.59 -27.65
N GLU A 98 16.72 -3.33 -27.32
CA GLU A 98 17.27 -2.16 -28.02
C GLU A 98 18.79 -2.06 -27.89
N ASP A 99 19.34 -2.30 -26.69
CA ASP A 99 20.78 -2.26 -26.47
C ASP A 99 21.49 -3.42 -27.21
N GLY A 100 20.89 -4.62 -27.21
CA GLY A 100 21.38 -5.77 -27.97
C GLY A 100 21.33 -5.54 -29.48
N PHE A 101 20.25 -4.95 -29.99
CA PHE A 101 20.11 -4.61 -31.41
C PHE A 101 21.11 -3.53 -31.85
N ALA A 102 21.40 -2.55 -30.99
CA ALA A 102 22.36 -1.49 -31.27
C ALA A 102 23.84 -1.90 -31.06
N GLY A 103 24.11 -3.17 -30.70
CA GLY A 103 25.45 -3.67 -30.41
C GLY A 103 26.12 -2.95 -29.24
N ARG A 104 25.34 -2.34 -28.36
CA ARG A 104 25.85 -1.62 -27.20
C ARG A 104 26.28 -2.64 -26.14
N PRO A 105 27.38 -2.39 -25.41
CA PRO A 105 27.71 -3.23 -24.27
C PRO A 105 26.52 -3.29 -23.32
N HIS A 106 26.29 -4.46 -22.69
CA HIS A 106 25.30 -4.58 -21.63
C HIS A 106 25.48 -3.41 -20.68
N ARG A 107 24.41 -2.63 -20.46
CA ARG A 107 24.45 -1.51 -19.52
C ARG A 107 25.02 -2.07 -18.21
N PRO A 108 26.03 -1.45 -17.59
CA PRO A 108 26.35 -1.78 -16.21
C PRO A 108 25.03 -1.73 -15.47
N GLU A 109 24.71 -2.78 -14.69
CA GLU A 109 23.48 -2.91 -13.91
C GLU A 109 23.05 -1.52 -13.49
N ARG A 110 21.86 -1.06 -13.93
CA ARG A 110 21.44 0.34 -13.74
C ARG A 110 21.64 0.67 -12.27
N GLY A 111 22.75 1.36 -12.00
CA GLY A 111 23.17 1.64 -10.64
C GLY A 111 22.14 2.54 -9.99
N PRO A 112 22.24 2.77 -8.68
CA PRO A 112 21.42 3.79 -8.05
C PRO A 112 21.51 5.09 -8.87
N LEU A 113 20.36 5.73 -9.10
CA LEU A 113 20.24 7.00 -9.84
C LEU A 113 21.50 7.85 -9.57
N PRO A 114 22.23 8.29 -10.62
CA PRO A 114 23.48 9.03 -10.42
C PRO A 114 23.24 10.20 -9.47
N GLY A 115 24.26 10.63 -8.73
CA GLY A 115 24.18 11.80 -7.84
C GLY A 115 23.84 13.06 -8.62
N LEU A 116 22.55 13.25 -8.89
CA LEU A 116 22.02 14.19 -9.86
C LEU A 116 21.88 15.56 -9.20
N ARG A 117 22.91 16.39 -9.33
CA ARG A 117 22.84 17.83 -9.05
C ARG A 117 22.20 18.54 -10.22
N ALA A 118 20.90 18.34 -10.41
CA ALA A 118 20.16 19.14 -11.39
C ALA A 118 19.36 20.19 -10.62
N SER A 119 19.74 21.46 -10.80
CA SER A 119 19.04 22.62 -10.24
C SER A 119 18.22 23.26 -11.35
N ALA A 120 16.95 22.89 -11.47
CA ALA A 120 15.97 23.77 -12.10
C ALA A 120 15.31 24.58 -10.97
N GLU A 121 14.94 25.84 -11.19
CA GLU A 121 14.47 26.75 -10.12
C GLU A 121 13.26 26.22 -9.30
N SER A 122 12.56 25.20 -9.80
CA SER A 122 11.42 24.55 -9.16
C SER A 122 11.71 23.14 -8.60
N PHE A 123 12.96 22.68 -8.64
CA PHE A 123 13.32 21.28 -8.41
C PHE A 123 14.67 21.15 -7.69
N GLU A 124 14.69 20.31 -6.67
CA GLU A 124 15.90 19.88 -5.98
C GLU A 124 15.82 18.36 -5.75
N LEU A 125 16.76 17.60 -6.32
CA LEU A 125 16.93 16.21 -5.92
C LEU A 125 17.72 16.19 -4.61
N ALA A 126 17.05 15.91 -3.49
CA ALA A 126 17.74 15.78 -2.22
C ALA A 126 18.54 14.47 -2.24
N ALA A 127 19.86 14.61 -2.18
CA ALA A 127 20.84 13.53 -2.23
C ALA A 127 20.95 12.78 -0.89
N ASP A 128 19.84 12.29 -0.34
CA ASP A 128 19.92 11.27 0.70
C ASP A 128 20.38 9.96 0.02
N PRO A 129 21.54 9.39 0.40
CA PRO A 129 22.08 8.19 -0.23
C PRO A 129 21.20 6.95 -0.07
N ASN A 130 20.27 6.94 0.90
CA ASN A 130 19.42 5.77 1.16
C ASN A 130 18.02 5.89 0.53
N THR A 131 17.53 7.10 0.29
CA THR A 131 16.20 7.36 -0.30
C THR A 131 16.24 8.67 -1.08
N PRO A 132 16.56 8.68 -2.38
CA PRO A 132 16.55 9.92 -3.13
C PRO A 132 15.15 10.49 -3.18
N LEU A 133 15.04 11.75 -2.75
CA LEU A 133 13.79 12.48 -2.72
C LEU A 133 13.82 13.54 -3.82
N LEU A 134 12.83 13.47 -4.71
CA LEU A 134 12.56 14.52 -5.66
C LEU A 134 11.72 15.60 -4.97
N ARG A 135 12.35 16.72 -4.61
CA ARG A 135 11.64 17.91 -4.15
C ARG A 135 11.26 18.73 -5.36
N TYR A 136 10.00 19.07 -5.48
CA TYR A 136 9.58 20.02 -6.50
C TYR A 136 8.49 20.94 -5.97
N ARG A 137 8.44 22.17 -6.50
CA ARG A 137 7.52 23.21 -6.06
C ARG A 137 6.25 23.18 -6.92
N GLU A 138 5.12 22.79 -6.31
CA GLU A 138 3.82 22.74 -6.97
C GLU A 138 2.92 23.88 -6.44
N PRO A 139 2.70 24.95 -7.22
CA PRO A 139 1.85 26.05 -6.78
C PRO A 139 0.37 25.64 -6.62
N ASN A 140 -0.10 24.66 -7.40
CA ASN A 140 -1.51 24.27 -7.37
C ASN A 140 -1.84 23.35 -6.18
N ALA A 141 -2.62 23.87 -5.23
CA ALA A 141 -3.07 23.13 -4.04
C ALA A 141 -3.76 21.80 -4.37
N TRP A 142 -4.58 21.77 -5.42
CA TRP A 142 -5.31 20.55 -5.79
C TRP A 142 -4.39 19.46 -6.33
N LYS A 143 -3.31 19.83 -7.02
CA LYS A 143 -2.30 18.86 -7.44
C LYS A 143 -1.54 18.28 -6.25
N ARG A 144 -1.16 19.12 -5.27
CA ARG A 144 -0.52 18.65 -4.03
C ARG A 144 -1.42 17.69 -3.26
N VAL A 145 -2.70 18.00 -3.17
CA VAL A 145 -3.71 17.13 -2.54
C VAL A 145 -3.86 15.83 -3.32
N ALA A 146 -3.97 15.87 -4.65
CA ALA A 146 -4.05 14.68 -5.49
C ALA A 146 -2.83 13.75 -5.26
N LEU A 147 -1.62 14.30 -5.22
CA LEU A 147 -0.39 13.52 -4.99
C LEU A 147 -0.32 12.90 -3.60
N LEU A 148 -0.87 13.56 -2.58
CA LEU A 148 -1.04 12.97 -1.25
C LEU A 148 -1.99 11.77 -1.31
N TYR A 149 -3.17 11.92 -1.92
CA TYR A 149 -4.17 10.85 -1.99
C TYR A 149 -3.70 9.66 -2.84
N LEU A 150 -2.93 9.93 -3.91
CA LEU A 150 -2.27 8.91 -4.74
C LEU A 150 -1.15 8.17 -3.99
N GLY A 151 -0.64 8.74 -2.89
CA GLY A 151 0.46 8.18 -2.13
C GLY A 151 1.84 8.47 -2.72
N ALA A 152 1.96 9.47 -3.60
CA ALA A 152 3.23 9.84 -4.21
C ALA A 152 4.05 10.80 -3.34
N ALA A 153 3.39 11.54 -2.45
CA ALA A 153 4.05 12.39 -1.47
C ALA A 153 4.77 11.54 -0.40
N ASP A 154 5.89 12.05 0.12
CA ASP A 154 6.65 11.49 1.26
C ASP A 154 5.82 11.53 2.55
N SER A 155 4.85 10.63 2.61
CA SER A 155 3.85 10.44 3.66
C SER A 155 3.58 8.97 3.78
N TYR A 156 3.39 8.47 5.00
CA TYR A 156 2.95 7.09 5.25
C TYR A 156 1.45 6.89 4.99
N LEU A 157 0.71 7.97 4.71
CA LEU A 157 -0.73 7.95 4.50
C LEU A 157 -1.06 8.20 3.04
N SER A 158 -1.91 7.34 2.48
CA SER A 158 -2.58 7.51 1.19
C SER A 158 -4.03 7.07 1.30
N LEU A 159 -4.84 7.42 0.29
CA LEU A 159 -6.25 7.04 0.26
C LEU A 159 -6.42 5.52 0.29
N SER A 160 -5.68 4.84 -0.58
CA SER A 160 -5.72 3.40 -0.75
C SER A 160 -5.37 2.68 0.55
N TRP A 161 -4.39 3.20 1.30
CA TRP A 161 -4.01 2.63 2.59
C TRP A 161 -5.09 2.80 3.65
N VAL A 162 -5.70 4.00 3.75
CA VAL A 162 -6.82 4.24 4.67
C VAL A 162 -8.03 3.39 4.32
N ILE A 163 -8.36 3.25 3.04
CA ILE A 163 -9.44 2.39 2.56
C ILE A 163 -9.17 0.93 2.92
N LEU A 164 -7.95 0.44 2.64
CA LEU A 164 -7.56 -0.93 2.92
C LEU A 164 -7.75 -1.28 4.40
N ILE A 165 -7.21 -0.47 5.30
CA ILE A 165 -7.31 -0.75 6.74
C ILE A 165 -8.74 -0.56 7.22
N SER A 166 -9.43 0.51 6.82
CA SER A 166 -10.78 0.78 7.32
C SER A 166 -11.78 -0.29 6.84
N VAL A 167 -11.89 -0.47 5.52
CA VAL A 167 -12.86 -1.39 4.92
C VAL A 167 -12.43 -2.84 5.13
N GLY A 168 -11.13 -3.13 5.00
CA GLY A 168 -10.58 -4.46 5.23
C GLY A 168 -10.81 -4.93 6.67
N SER A 169 -10.46 -4.11 7.66
CA SER A 169 -10.69 -4.45 9.07
C SER A 169 -12.18 -4.53 9.42
N TRP A 170 -13.03 -3.70 8.80
CA TRP A 170 -14.47 -3.81 9.00
C TRP A 170 -15.06 -5.12 8.47
N LEU A 171 -14.64 -5.55 7.27
CA LEU A 171 -15.05 -6.82 6.69
C LEU A 171 -14.54 -8.01 7.50
N LEU A 172 -13.28 -7.96 7.95
CA LEU A 172 -12.69 -8.98 8.82
C LEU A 172 -13.40 -9.05 10.17
N TRP A 173 -13.75 -7.90 10.76
CA TRP A 173 -14.49 -7.85 12.02
C TRP A 173 -15.86 -8.53 11.88
N GLY A 174 -16.56 -8.25 10.79
CA GLY A 174 -17.82 -8.92 10.48
C GLY A 174 -17.67 -10.44 10.34
N LEU A 175 -16.65 -10.89 9.61
CA LEU A 175 -16.32 -12.32 9.48
C LEU A 175 -16.09 -12.97 10.85
N LEU A 176 -15.24 -12.36 11.69
CA LEU A 176 -14.89 -12.90 13.01
C LEU A 176 -16.04 -12.87 14.02
N ARG A 177 -17.00 -11.97 13.85
CA ARG A 177 -18.18 -11.89 14.71
C ARG A 177 -19.14 -13.04 14.46
N ASP A 178 -19.32 -13.41 13.19
CA ASP A 178 -20.35 -14.35 12.76
C ASP A 178 -19.86 -15.80 12.68
N VAL A 179 -18.54 -16.05 12.71
CA VAL A 179 -18.00 -17.41 12.84
C VAL A 179 -18.14 -17.88 14.29
N THR A 180 -18.94 -18.93 14.49
CA THR A 180 -19.05 -19.68 15.74
C THR A 180 -18.63 -21.14 15.51
N PRO A 181 -18.27 -21.88 16.56
CA PRO A 181 -17.94 -23.31 16.43
C PRO A 181 -19.09 -24.15 15.86
N GLU A 182 -20.33 -23.73 16.11
CA GLU A 182 -21.55 -24.44 15.69
C GLU A 182 -21.93 -24.14 14.24
N THR A 183 -21.65 -22.93 13.76
CA THR A 183 -21.94 -22.51 12.38
C THR A 183 -20.69 -21.89 11.73
N PRO A 184 -19.70 -22.72 11.36
CA PRO A 184 -18.46 -22.22 10.76
C PRO A 184 -18.67 -21.64 9.36
N PHE A 185 -19.75 -22.02 8.67
CA PHE A 185 -20.06 -21.65 7.29
C PHE A 185 -21.39 -20.91 7.20
N THR A 186 -21.36 -19.60 6.90
CA THR A 186 -22.59 -18.80 6.67
C THR A 186 -22.55 -18.07 5.34
N ARG A 187 -23.72 -17.92 4.70
CA ARG A 187 -23.85 -17.19 3.42
C ARG A 187 -23.39 -15.73 3.54
N ALA A 188 -23.63 -15.09 4.69
CA ALA A 188 -23.18 -13.73 4.96
C ALA A 188 -21.64 -13.63 4.97
N ASN A 189 -20.96 -14.60 5.59
CA ASN A 189 -19.50 -14.66 5.61
C ASN A 189 -18.92 -14.90 4.22
N ALA A 190 -19.54 -15.78 3.42
CA ALA A 190 -19.13 -15.98 2.03
C ALA A 190 -19.17 -14.67 1.23
N GLN A 191 -20.23 -13.87 1.39
CA GLN A 191 -20.35 -12.56 0.73
C GLN A 191 -19.29 -11.56 1.21
N ARG A 192 -18.99 -11.53 2.52
CA ARG A 192 -17.93 -10.65 3.05
C ARG A 192 -16.56 -11.04 2.52
N LEU A 193 -16.28 -12.33 2.37
CA LEU A 193 -15.02 -12.82 1.79
C LEU A 193 -14.90 -12.39 0.32
N VAL A 194 -15.98 -12.49 -0.46
CA VAL A 194 -16.02 -11.95 -1.84
C VAL A 194 -15.78 -10.44 -1.88
N ARG A 195 -16.37 -9.66 -0.96
CA ARG A 195 -16.10 -8.22 -0.86
C ARG A 195 -14.63 -7.93 -0.54
N LEU A 196 -14.01 -8.77 0.28
CA LEU A 196 -12.60 -8.66 0.65
C LEU A 196 -11.68 -8.94 -0.55
N VAL A 197 -12.02 -9.97 -1.35
CA VAL A 197 -11.35 -10.24 -2.63
C VAL A 197 -11.45 -9.04 -3.56
N LEU A 198 -12.66 -8.53 -3.76
CA LEU A 198 -12.89 -7.37 -4.62
C LEU A 198 -12.12 -6.13 -4.13
N LEU A 199 -12.08 -5.90 -2.81
CA LEU A 199 -11.31 -4.81 -2.23
C LEU A 199 -9.82 -4.92 -2.60
N VAL A 200 -9.20 -6.09 -2.43
CA VAL A 200 -7.77 -6.29 -2.74
C VAL A 200 -7.50 -6.10 -4.23
N LEU A 201 -8.33 -6.69 -5.10
CA LEU A 201 -8.16 -6.57 -6.55
C LEU A 201 -8.37 -5.12 -7.03
N LEU A 202 -9.39 -4.43 -6.52
CA LEU A 202 -9.65 -3.03 -6.87
C LEU A 202 -8.53 -2.11 -6.39
N LEU A 203 -7.97 -2.33 -5.20
CA LEU A 203 -6.83 -1.55 -4.71
C LEU A 203 -5.57 -1.79 -5.54
N SER A 204 -5.32 -3.03 -5.97
CA SER A 204 -4.22 -3.35 -6.88
C SER A 204 -4.38 -2.62 -8.22
N GLN A 205 -5.59 -2.58 -8.78
CA GLN A 205 -5.85 -1.82 -10.01
C GLN A 205 -5.79 -0.30 -9.79
N ALA A 206 -6.28 0.19 -8.65
CA ALA A 206 -6.18 1.59 -8.29
C ALA A 206 -4.73 2.06 -8.19
N GLN A 207 -3.80 1.21 -7.75
CA GLN A 207 -2.36 1.51 -7.74
C GLN A 207 -1.81 1.70 -9.17
N HIS A 208 -2.23 0.87 -10.13
CA HIS A 208 -1.84 1.04 -11.54
C HIS A 208 -2.37 2.36 -12.11
N LEU A 209 -3.64 2.66 -11.83
CA LEU A 209 -4.25 3.94 -12.20
C LEU A 209 -3.55 5.12 -11.51
N ALA A 210 -3.11 4.94 -10.26
CA ALA A 210 -2.40 5.98 -9.53
C ALA A 210 -1.06 6.32 -10.18
N TYR A 211 -0.32 5.32 -10.67
CA TYR A 211 0.89 5.54 -11.44
C TYR A 211 0.62 6.23 -12.79
N LEU A 212 -0.46 5.88 -13.48
CA LEU A 212 -0.83 6.58 -14.72
C LEU A 212 -1.20 8.05 -14.44
N ALA A 213 -1.97 8.31 -13.38
CA ALA A 213 -2.33 9.66 -12.96
C ALA A 213 -1.09 10.46 -12.53
N LEU A 214 -0.15 9.82 -11.83
CA LEU A 214 1.12 10.42 -11.43
C LEU A 214 1.93 10.89 -12.64
N ARG A 215 2.03 10.07 -13.69
CA ARG A 215 2.71 10.43 -14.93
C ARG A 215 2.06 11.62 -15.64
N ALA A 216 0.74 11.75 -15.54
CA ALA A 216 0.01 12.90 -16.09
C ALA A 216 0.14 14.17 -15.22
N LEU A 217 0.27 14.02 -13.90
CA LEU A 217 0.31 15.12 -12.94
C LEU A 217 1.72 15.70 -12.74
N VAL A 218 2.73 14.84 -12.74
CA VAL A 218 4.14 15.22 -12.51
C VAL A 218 4.82 15.46 -13.86
N PRO A 219 5.41 16.64 -14.08
CA PRO A 219 6.11 16.94 -15.32
C PRO A 219 7.23 15.94 -15.63
N ALA A 220 7.47 15.73 -16.93
CA ALA A 220 8.49 14.84 -17.44
C ALA A 220 9.89 15.46 -17.31
N PHE A 221 10.52 15.27 -16.14
CA PHE A 221 11.88 15.75 -15.89
C PHE A 221 12.92 14.74 -16.35
N HIS A 222 13.91 15.19 -17.13
CA HIS A 222 15.01 14.34 -17.58
C HIS A 222 16.23 14.52 -16.66
N ALA A 223 16.91 13.43 -16.40
CA ALA A 223 18.11 13.39 -15.58
C ALA A 223 19.28 12.79 -16.38
N PRO A 224 20.49 13.39 -16.34
CA PRO A 224 21.65 12.83 -17.02
C PRO A 224 21.91 11.37 -16.61
N GLY A 225 22.07 10.48 -17.59
CA GLY A 225 22.35 9.06 -17.36
C GLY A 225 21.13 8.20 -17.00
N VAL A 226 19.92 8.75 -17.03
CA VAL A 226 18.66 8.01 -16.84
C VAL A 226 17.95 7.86 -18.18
N ALA A 227 17.46 6.65 -18.48
CA ALA A 227 16.80 6.34 -19.75
C ALA A 227 15.42 7.01 -19.86
N ASP A 228 14.64 6.98 -18.78
CA ASP A 228 13.31 7.57 -18.68
C ASP A 228 13.30 8.85 -17.85
N THR A 229 12.18 9.57 -17.90
CA THR A 229 11.93 10.75 -17.06
C THR A 229 11.71 10.36 -15.59
N LEU A 230 12.11 11.23 -14.66
CA LEU A 230 12.07 10.97 -13.21
C LEU A 230 10.69 10.59 -12.67
N ASN A 231 9.60 11.01 -13.32
CA ASN A 231 8.23 10.60 -12.96
C ASN A 231 7.99 9.08 -13.14
N HIS A 232 8.79 8.39 -13.95
CA HIS A 232 8.80 6.92 -14.06
C HIS A 232 9.46 6.27 -12.85
N TYR A 233 10.29 6.99 -12.11
CA TYR A 233 11.00 6.45 -10.96
C TYR A 233 10.33 6.83 -9.64
N VAL A 234 9.24 7.61 -9.66
CA VAL A 234 8.52 7.94 -8.42
C VAL A 234 7.85 6.69 -7.86
N ARG A 235 8.10 6.44 -6.58
CA ARG A 235 7.56 5.36 -5.77
C ARG A 235 6.29 5.81 -5.08
N LEU A 236 5.28 4.94 -5.03
CA LEU A 236 4.09 5.18 -4.22
C LEU A 236 4.29 4.57 -2.82
N ASN A 237 3.82 5.24 -1.78
CA ASN A 237 3.83 4.71 -0.40
C ASN A 237 3.03 3.39 -0.26
N THR A 238 2.18 3.10 -1.25
CA THR A 238 1.40 1.88 -1.34
C THR A 238 2.18 0.66 -1.83
N ASP A 239 3.37 0.83 -2.39
CA ASP A 239 4.10 -0.26 -3.06
C ASP A 239 4.41 -1.44 -2.16
N ASP A 240 4.76 -1.18 -0.90
CA ASP A 240 5.07 -2.23 0.07
C ASP A 240 3.86 -2.62 0.95
N SER A 241 2.77 -1.86 0.87
CA SER A 241 1.68 -1.95 1.85
C SER A 241 0.36 -2.45 1.28
N ILE A 242 0.13 -2.29 -0.03
CA ILE A 242 -1.03 -2.92 -0.68
C ILE A 242 -0.73 -4.41 -0.89
N PRO A 243 -1.67 -5.30 -0.54
CA PRO A 243 -1.47 -6.72 -0.73
C PRO A 243 -1.30 -7.06 -2.21
N ASN A 244 -0.37 -7.97 -2.51
CA ASN A 244 -0.16 -8.47 -3.86
C ASN A 244 -1.49 -9.03 -4.42
N PRO A 245 -1.83 -8.78 -5.70
CA PRO A 245 -3.02 -9.35 -6.35
C PRO A 245 -3.12 -10.87 -6.21
N LEU A 246 -1.99 -11.58 -6.08
CA LEU A 246 -1.95 -13.01 -5.76
C LEU A 246 -2.68 -13.35 -4.45
N LEU A 247 -2.58 -12.50 -3.43
CA LEU A 247 -3.35 -12.66 -2.19
C LEU A 247 -4.85 -12.54 -2.46
N GLY A 248 -5.25 -11.63 -3.34
CA GLY A 248 -6.64 -11.51 -3.81
C GLY A 248 -7.13 -12.80 -4.47
N VAL A 249 -6.31 -13.43 -5.31
CA VAL A 249 -6.60 -14.74 -5.93
C VAL A 249 -6.71 -15.84 -4.88
N MET A 250 -5.78 -15.91 -3.92
CA MET A 250 -5.84 -16.88 -2.81
C MET A 250 -7.13 -16.72 -2.00
N LEU A 251 -7.50 -15.48 -1.66
CA LEU A 251 -8.78 -15.18 -0.99
C LEU A 251 -9.98 -15.60 -1.85
N ALA A 252 -9.91 -15.46 -3.18
CA ALA A 252 -10.97 -15.89 -4.08
C ALA A 252 -11.17 -17.40 -4.05
N VAL A 253 -10.06 -18.16 -4.06
CA VAL A 253 -10.10 -19.63 -3.92
C VAL A 253 -10.75 -20.01 -2.60
N ILE A 254 -10.34 -19.38 -1.50
CA ILE A 254 -10.95 -19.60 -0.17
C ILE A 254 -12.44 -19.27 -0.20
N ALA A 255 -12.85 -18.15 -0.83
CA ALA A 255 -14.25 -17.75 -0.93
C ALA A 255 -15.10 -18.79 -1.67
N ILE A 256 -14.57 -19.34 -2.76
CA ILE A 256 -15.23 -20.37 -3.58
C ILE A 256 -15.40 -21.65 -2.77
N VAL A 257 -14.32 -22.14 -2.15
CA VAL A 257 -14.37 -23.34 -1.30
C VAL A 257 -15.35 -23.15 -0.14
N TYR A 258 -15.32 -21.99 0.50
CA TYR A 258 -16.21 -21.64 1.60
C TYR A 258 -17.69 -21.61 1.14
N ARG A 259 -17.97 -21.04 -0.04
CA ARG A 259 -19.32 -21.03 -0.61
C ARG A 259 -19.82 -22.45 -0.90
N ARG A 260 -18.99 -23.32 -1.48
CA ARG A 260 -19.34 -24.73 -1.71
C ARG A 260 -19.58 -25.47 -0.40
N GLY A 261 -18.80 -25.19 0.65
CA GLY A 261 -19.04 -25.75 1.98
C GLY A 261 -20.40 -25.37 2.57
N VAL A 262 -20.86 -24.13 2.36
CA VAL A 262 -22.22 -23.69 2.75
C VAL A 262 -23.29 -24.48 1.99
N GLU A 263 -23.13 -24.64 0.66
CA GLU A 263 -24.09 -25.36 -0.19
C GLU A 263 -24.22 -26.83 0.25
N LEU A 264 -23.10 -27.52 0.46
CA LEU A 264 -23.08 -28.92 0.93
C LEU A 264 -23.68 -29.08 2.33
N SER A 265 -23.44 -28.14 3.24
CA SER A 265 -24.00 -28.20 4.59
C SER A 265 -25.52 -28.05 4.58
N GLN A 266 -26.07 -27.27 3.65
CA GLN A 266 -27.52 -27.09 3.50
C GLN A 266 -28.17 -28.32 2.86
N GLU A 267 -27.48 -28.98 1.93
CA GLU A 267 -27.95 -30.23 1.32
C GLU A 267 -28.07 -31.37 2.32
N VAL A 268 -27.14 -31.48 3.27
CA VAL A 268 -27.17 -32.52 4.33
C VAL A 268 -28.32 -32.30 5.32
N GLU A 269 -28.63 -31.04 5.65
CA GLU A 269 -29.72 -30.70 6.58
C GLU A 269 -31.12 -30.96 5.98
N LEU A 270 -31.25 -30.98 4.65
CA LEU A 270 -32.51 -31.26 3.94
C LEU A 270 -32.82 -32.75 3.73
N VAL A 271 -31.86 -33.64 4.00
CA VAL A 271 -31.98 -35.10 3.79
C VAL A 271 -32.36 -35.84 5.09
N ILE A 272 -32.29 -35.17 6.25
CA ILE A 272 -32.62 -35.72 7.58
C ILE A 272 -34.06 -35.33 7.95
#